data_AF-A0A1Y3RWU8-F1
#
_entry.id   AF-A0A1Y3RWU8-F1
#
_cell.length_a   1.000
_cell.length_b   1.000
_cell.length_c   1.000
_cell.angle_alpha   90.00
_cell.angle_beta   90.00
_cell.angle_gamma   90.00
#
_symmetry.space_group_name_H-M   'P 1'
#
loop_
_entity.id
_entity.type
_entity.pdbx_description
1 polymer ?
#
loop_
_entity_poly.entity_id
_entity_poly.type
_entity_poly.pdbx_seq_one_letter_code
_entity_poly.pdbx_strand_id
1 'polypeptide(L)'
;MSQRPVLTPEERALSYAKYYDLPITPIPQEKLAILEGGPIDPSLALKIEDRNDLFLPGYLPCETGYCVMPNGTGYLANRTEMPGVTPEMFEWWFAWHGLNDMRYRIWDPEDHFYARQQNPDKVLDPSVPMREKTWGTVHHVLEDIGGGPDELILNFRYPHELGYDESKVGTPACATMMCANGHGPVPGQGVAAIMTHMVREIEGGIELRSRFWIGYGLVDGQVVKLLPDGVSVPPVAPMGLFAHNLKEFGHLAAILPSLYAEEKDRW
;
A
#
# COMPACT_ATOMS: atom_id res chain seq x y z
N MET A 1 -13.20 -14.68 -8.88
CA MET A 1 -12.28 -13.78 -9.61
C MET A 1 -13.13 -12.83 -10.43
N SER A 2 -13.01 -11.53 -10.17
CA SER A 2 -13.66 -10.52 -11.00
C SER A 2 -13.15 -10.66 -12.44
N GLN A 3 -14.03 -10.52 -13.44
CA GLN A 3 -13.61 -10.58 -14.83
C GLN A 3 -12.91 -9.27 -15.18
N ARG A 4 -11.61 -9.34 -15.51
CA ARG A 4 -10.82 -8.17 -15.94
C ARG A 4 -11.56 -7.42 -17.06
N PRO A 5 -11.85 -6.12 -16.92
CA PRO A 5 -12.48 -5.36 -17.98
C PRO A 5 -11.64 -5.38 -19.27
N VAL A 6 -12.32 -5.48 -20.41
CA VAL A 6 -11.65 -5.39 -21.73
C VAL A 6 -11.18 -3.96 -21.94
N LEU A 7 -9.92 -3.79 -22.33
CA LEU A 7 -9.35 -2.46 -22.60
C LEU A 7 -10.00 -1.81 -23.82
N THR A 8 -10.22 -0.50 -23.76
CA THR A 8 -10.62 0.28 -24.93
C THR A 8 -9.48 0.39 -25.96
N PRO A 9 -9.74 0.78 -27.22
CA PRO A 9 -8.69 1.04 -28.20
C PRO A 9 -7.65 2.06 -27.73
N GLU A 10 -8.09 3.11 -27.02
CA GLU A 10 -7.23 4.15 -26.47
C GLU A 10 -6.34 3.60 -25.34
N GLU A 11 -6.92 2.81 -24.43
CA GLU A 11 -6.17 2.14 -23.36
C GLU A 11 -5.15 1.15 -23.94
N ARG A 12 -5.50 0.45 -25.03
CA ARG A 12 -4.59 -0.46 -25.73
C ARG A 12 -3.43 0.22 -26.43
N ALA A 13 -3.59 1.48 -26.82
CA ALA A 13 -2.53 2.24 -27.47
C ALA A 13 -1.46 2.75 -26.50
N LEU A 14 -1.70 2.68 -25.18
CA LEU A 14 -0.72 3.07 -24.16
C LEU A 14 0.50 2.14 -24.20
N SER A 15 1.71 2.70 -24.07
CA SER A 15 2.96 1.93 -24.18
C SER A 15 3.08 0.82 -23.12
N TYR A 16 2.46 1.02 -21.96
CA TYR A 16 2.41 0.07 -20.85
C TYR A 16 1.16 -0.83 -20.85
N ALA A 17 0.29 -0.77 -21.86
CA ALA A 17 -0.93 -1.58 -21.90
C ALA A 17 -0.67 -3.10 -21.85
N LYS A 18 0.50 -3.53 -22.34
CA LYS A 18 0.94 -4.93 -22.32
C LYS A 18 1.04 -5.52 -20.90
N TYR A 19 1.29 -4.69 -19.89
CA TYR A 19 1.40 -5.17 -18.50
C TYR A 19 0.03 -5.60 -17.95
N TYR A 20 -1.07 -5.03 -18.45
CA TYR A 20 -2.44 -5.42 -18.06
C TYR A 20 -2.80 -6.85 -18.47
N ASP A 21 -2.21 -7.34 -19.57
CA ASP A 21 -2.45 -8.69 -20.10
C ASP A 21 -1.62 -9.76 -19.41
N LEU A 22 -0.63 -9.38 -18.61
CA LEU A 22 0.16 -10.35 -17.88
C LEU A 22 -0.74 -11.11 -16.91
N PRO A 23 -0.55 -12.43 -16.76
CA PRO A 23 -1.22 -13.16 -15.69
C PRO A 23 -0.83 -12.53 -14.35
N ILE A 24 -1.78 -12.47 -13.41
CA ILE A 24 -1.48 -11.98 -12.07
C ILE A 24 -0.40 -12.89 -11.47
N THR A 25 0.59 -12.30 -10.79
CA THR A 25 1.63 -13.09 -10.14
C THR A 25 0.98 -13.94 -9.05
N PRO A 26 1.15 -15.28 -9.06
CA PRO A 26 0.55 -16.11 -8.03
C PRO A 26 1.06 -15.72 -6.64
N ILE A 27 0.16 -15.67 -5.66
CA ILE A 27 0.53 -15.49 -4.27
C ILE A 27 1.34 -16.73 -3.84
N PRO A 28 2.53 -16.57 -3.22
CA PRO A 28 3.33 -17.70 -2.74
C PRO A 28 2.55 -18.62 -1.80
N GLN A 29 2.75 -19.93 -1.91
CA GLN A 29 1.95 -20.92 -1.19
C GLN A 29 2.05 -20.77 0.33
N GLU A 30 3.21 -20.38 0.85
CA GLU A 30 3.44 -20.10 2.26
C GLU A 30 2.63 -18.91 2.76
N LYS A 31 2.39 -17.90 1.91
CA LYS A 31 1.55 -16.73 2.22
C LYS A 31 0.07 -17.08 2.16
N LEU A 32 -0.34 -17.92 1.19
CA LEU A 32 -1.69 -18.48 1.14
C LEU A 32 -1.99 -19.32 2.39
N ALA A 33 -1.04 -20.14 2.85
CA ALA A 33 -1.19 -20.92 4.07
C ALA A 33 -1.38 -20.04 5.31
N ILE A 34 -0.74 -18.86 5.38
CA ILE A 34 -0.97 -17.89 6.46
C ILE A 34 -2.39 -17.32 6.38
N LEU A 35 -2.85 -16.92 5.17
CA LEU A 35 -4.21 -16.42 4.97
C LEU A 35 -5.27 -17.46 5.34
N GLU A 36 -5.10 -18.71 4.91
CA GLU A 36 -6.00 -19.83 5.20
C GLU A 36 -5.94 -20.30 6.65
N GLY A 37 -4.81 -20.08 7.33
CA GLY A 37 -4.59 -20.41 8.74
C GLY A 37 -5.39 -19.55 9.72
N GLY A 38 -6.00 -18.45 9.25
CA GLY A 38 -6.80 -17.54 10.06
C GLY A 38 -5.96 -16.43 10.72
N PRO A 39 -6.57 -15.66 11.63
CA PRO A 39 -5.91 -14.51 12.23
C PRO A 39 -4.73 -14.93 13.12
N ILE A 40 -3.66 -14.13 13.10
CA ILE A 40 -2.54 -14.27 14.03
C ILE A 40 -2.98 -13.99 15.47
N ASP A 41 -2.16 -14.44 16.44
CA ASP A 41 -2.28 -13.99 17.83
C ASP A 41 -2.08 -12.45 17.88
N PRO A 42 -3.07 -11.67 18.35
CA PRO A 42 -2.96 -10.21 18.41
C PRO A 42 -1.82 -9.70 19.29
N SER A 43 -1.26 -10.52 20.17
CA SER A 43 -0.05 -10.15 20.94
C SER A 43 1.22 -10.07 20.09
N LEU A 44 1.22 -10.64 18.89
CA LEU A 44 2.31 -10.58 17.92
C LEU A 44 2.20 -9.38 16.97
N ALA A 45 1.05 -8.71 16.95
CA ALA A 45 0.82 -7.56 16.09
C ALA A 45 1.53 -6.31 16.60
N LEU A 46 2.12 -5.55 15.68
CA LEU A 46 2.74 -4.26 16.00
C LEU A 46 1.63 -3.25 16.32
N LYS A 47 1.61 -2.74 17.55
CA LYS A 47 0.70 -1.66 17.94
C LYS A 47 1.10 -0.38 17.21
N ILE A 48 0.11 0.48 16.91
CA ILE A 48 0.39 1.72 16.17
C ILE A 48 1.25 2.68 16.99
N GLU A 49 1.14 2.64 18.31
CA GLU A 49 1.96 3.43 19.24
C GLU A 49 3.44 3.05 19.16
N ASP A 50 3.73 1.78 18.83
CA ASP A 50 5.07 1.21 18.70
C ASP A 50 5.58 1.23 17.24
N ARG A 51 4.90 1.91 16.31
CA ARG A 51 5.20 1.92 14.86
C ARG A 51 6.68 2.17 14.49
N ASN A 52 7.42 2.93 15.31
CA ASN A 52 8.84 3.18 15.11
C ASN A 52 9.72 1.93 15.26
N ASP A 53 9.19 0.86 15.85
CA ASP A 53 9.87 -0.44 15.92
C ASP A 53 10.09 -1.05 14.53
N LEU A 54 9.40 -0.58 13.49
CA LEU A 54 9.73 -0.91 12.10
C LEU A 54 11.18 -0.56 11.74
N PHE A 55 11.78 0.46 12.37
CA PHE A 55 13.18 0.85 12.14
C PHE A 55 14.20 0.00 12.91
N LEU A 56 13.76 -0.88 13.80
CA LEU A 56 14.66 -1.77 14.54
C LEU A 56 15.35 -2.75 13.57
N PRO A 57 16.60 -3.15 13.87
CA PRO A 57 17.29 -4.15 13.08
C PRO A 57 16.57 -5.51 13.14
N GLY A 58 16.68 -6.29 12.07
CA GLY A 58 16.03 -7.59 11.96
C GLY A 58 14.54 -7.49 11.66
N TYR A 59 13.76 -8.39 12.27
CA TYR A 59 12.34 -8.57 12.01
C TYR A 59 11.54 -8.54 13.31
N LEU A 60 10.31 -8.05 13.23
CA LEU A 60 9.36 -8.06 14.33
C LEU A 60 8.77 -9.47 14.51
N PRO A 61 8.10 -9.76 15.65
CA PRO A 61 7.53 -11.08 15.91
C PRO A 61 6.60 -11.61 14.80
N CYS A 62 5.90 -10.71 14.10
CA CYS A 62 5.09 -11.04 12.93
C CYS A 62 5.34 -10.04 11.79
N GLU A 63 5.84 -10.55 10.66
CA GLU A 63 6.03 -9.77 9.43
C GLU A 63 4.93 -9.99 8.39
N THR A 64 4.14 -11.06 8.54
CA THR A 64 3.10 -11.45 7.59
C THR A 64 1.92 -12.08 8.33
N GLY A 65 0.74 -11.48 8.25
CA GLY A 65 -0.48 -11.96 8.90
C GLY A 65 -1.46 -10.83 9.21
N TYR A 66 -2.64 -11.18 9.72
CA TYR A 66 -3.71 -10.24 10.03
C TYR A 66 -4.45 -10.64 11.30
N CYS A 67 -5.09 -9.69 11.98
CA CYS A 67 -5.95 -9.99 13.14
C CYS A 67 -6.90 -8.83 13.46
N VAL A 68 -7.82 -9.08 14.40
CA VAL A 68 -8.51 -8.02 15.15
C VAL A 68 -7.82 -7.88 16.50
N MET A 69 -7.41 -6.67 16.85
CA MET A 69 -6.71 -6.32 18.07
C MET A 69 -7.67 -6.32 19.27
N PRO A 70 -7.17 -6.45 20.52
CA PRO A 70 -8.02 -6.46 21.72
C PRO A 70 -8.87 -5.20 21.92
N ASN A 71 -8.45 -4.06 21.36
CA ASN A 71 -9.20 -2.80 21.41
C ASN A 71 -10.24 -2.65 20.28
N GLY A 72 -10.46 -3.71 19.50
CA GLY A 72 -11.42 -3.79 18.38
C GLY A 72 -10.90 -3.32 17.02
N THR A 73 -9.69 -2.75 16.96
CA THR A 73 -9.08 -2.29 15.70
C THR A 73 -8.60 -3.47 14.85
N GLY A 74 -8.51 -3.31 13.54
CA GLY A 74 -7.94 -4.33 12.66
C GLY A 74 -6.46 -4.09 12.44
N TYR A 75 -5.72 -5.16 12.16
CA TYR A 75 -4.31 -5.08 11.84
C TYR A 75 -3.95 -6.04 10.72
N LEU A 76 -3.04 -5.62 9.84
CA LEU A 76 -2.30 -6.54 8.99
C LEU A 76 -0.84 -6.14 8.85
N ALA A 77 -0.01 -7.14 8.60
CA ALA A 77 1.38 -7.04 8.21
C ALA A 77 1.61 -7.89 6.95
N ASN A 78 2.44 -7.39 6.03
CA ASN A 78 2.92 -8.17 4.91
C ASN A 78 4.36 -7.77 4.59
N ARG A 79 5.25 -8.75 4.52
CA ARG A 79 6.60 -8.59 3.97
C ARG A 79 6.65 -9.16 2.56
N THR A 80 7.03 -8.35 1.59
CA THR A 80 7.19 -8.76 0.19
C THR A 80 8.60 -8.46 -0.26
N GLU A 81 9.35 -9.49 -0.62
CA GLU A 81 10.64 -9.35 -1.28
C GLU A 81 10.39 -8.96 -2.74
N MET A 82 11.12 -7.95 -3.23
CA MET A 82 10.99 -7.42 -4.59
C MET A 82 12.36 -7.46 -5.29
N PRO A 83 12.74 -8.62 -5.86
CA PRO A 83 14.03 -8.78 -6.53
C PRO A 83 14.20 -7.82 -7.70
N GLY A 84 15.38 -7.21 -7.82
CA GLY A 84 15.70 -6.26 -8.89
C GLY A 84 15.02 -4.89 -8.77
N VAL A 85 14.14 -4.69 -7.78
CA VAL A 85 13.55 -3.38 -7.49
C VAL A 85 14.49 -2.56 -6.61
N THR A 86 14.60 -1.26 -6.89
CA THR A 86 15.34 -0.31 -6.06
C THR A 86 14.38 0.63 -5.30
N PRO A 87 14.82 1.30 -4.23
CA PRO A 87 14.00 2.31 -3.55
C PRO A 87 13.48 3.40 -4.50
N GLU A 88 14.31 3.85 -5.45
CA GLU A 88 13.92 4.85 -6.45
C GLU A 88 12.79 4.37 -7.36
N MET A 89 12.82 3.10 -7.81
CA MET A 89 11.73 2.53 -8.60
C MET A 89 10.41 2.53 -7.83
N PHE A 90 10.47 2.24 -6.52
CA PHE A 90 9.29 2.24 -5.66
C PHE A 90 8.73 3.66 -5.42
N GLU A 91 9.60 4.65 -5.18
CA GLU A 91 9.19 6.05 -5.07
C GLU A 91 8.57 6.56 -6.37
N TRP A 92 9.20 6.24 -7.51
CA TRP A 92 8.67 6.58 -8.83
C TRP A 92 7.30 5.98 -9.07
N TRP A 93 7.10 4.70 -8.72
CA TRP A 93 5.82 4.03 -8.88
C TRP A 93 4.70 4.80 -8.19
N PHE A 94 4.90 5.16 -6.93
CA PHE A 94 3.92 5.91 -6.13
C PHE A 94 3.68 7.35 -6.63
N ALA A 95 4.62 7.94 -7.34
CA ALA A 95 4.42 9.22 -8.02
C ALA A 95 3.68 9.05 -9.37
N TRP A 96 3.94 7.96 -10.08
CA TRP A 96 3.54 7.76 -11.47
C TRP A 96 2.14 7.13 -11.63
N HIS A 97 1.78 6.17 -10.77
CA HIS A 97 0.57 5.36 -10.94
C HIS A 97 -0.74 6.15 -10.82
N GLY A 98 -0.73 7.24 -10.04
CA GLY A 98 -1.91 8.06 -9.77
C GLY A 98 -2.26 9.07 -10.88
N LEU A 99 -1.44 9.17 -11.93
CA LEU A 99 -1.61 10.14 -13.01
C LEU A 99 -2.51 9.65 -14.15
N ASN A 100 -2.79 8.34 -14.22
CA ASN A 100 -3.65 7.76 -15.24
C ASN A 100 -4.24 6.44 -14.73
N ASP A 101 -5.56 6.26 -14.83
CA ASP A 101 -6.28 5.11 -14.29
C ASP A 101 -5.69 3.76 -14.76
N MET A 102 -5.24 3.66 -16.02
CA MET A 102 -4.63 2.43 -16.53
C MET A 102 -3.32 2.06 -15.84
N ARG A 103 -2.57 3.04 -15.32
CA ARG A 103 -1.35 2.77 -14.55
C ARG A 103 -1.69 2.10 -13.22
N TYR A 104 -2.78 2.49 -12.58
CA TYR A 104 -3.25 1.80 -11.37
C TYR A 104 -3.74 0.39 -11.68
N ARG A 105 -4.45 0.22 -12.79
CA ARG A 105 -5.01 -1.08 -13.23
C ARG A 105 -3.96 -2.13 -13.55
N ILE A 106 -2.76 -1.75 -14.05
CA ILE A 106 -1.70 -2.75 -14.30
C ILE A 106 -1.09 -3.32 -13.01
N TRP A 107 -1.28 -2.65 -11.87
CA TRP A 107 -0.82 -3.15 -10.56
C TRP A 107 -1.65 -4.34 -10.10
N ASP A 108 -2.97 -4.24 -10.25
CA ASP A 108 -3.89 -5.33 -9.96
C ASP A 108 -5.06 -5.31 -10.94
N PRO A 109 -4.94 -5.99 -12.10
CA PRO A 109 -5.97 -5.94 -13.15
C PRO A 109 -7.34 -6.48 -12.75
N GLU A 110 -7.44 -7.14 -11.59
CA GLU A 110 -8.66 -7.78 -11.10
C GLU A 110 -9.38 -6.94 -10.04
N ASP A 111 -8.62 -6.16 -9.25
CA ASP A 111 -9.15 -5.43 -8.09
C ASP A 111 -9.08 -3.90 -8.27
N HIS A 112 -8.20 -3.37 -9.11
CA HIS A 112 -8.02 -1.93 -9.28
C HIS A 112 -8.88 -1.35 -10.41
N PHE A 113 -9.56 -0.25 -10.13
CA PHE A 113 -10.35 0.48 -11.13
C PHE A 113 -9.69 1.82 -11.48
N TYR A 114 -9.39 2.64 -10.48
CA TYR A 114 -8.65 3.89 -10.66
C TYR A 114 -7.98 4.33 -9.37
N ALA A 115 -6.86 5.06 -9.51
CA ALA A 115 -6.28 5.89 -8.47
C ALA A 115 -5.94 7.23 -9.10
N ARG A 116 -6.62 8.29 -8.68
CA ARG A 116 -6.52 9.63 -9.26
C ARG A 116 -5.91 10.55 -8.24
N GLN A 117 -4.66 10.89 -8.45
CA GLN A 117 -3.97 11.80 -7.55
C GLN A 117 -4.37 13.26 -7.85
N GLN A 118 -4.58 14.06 -6.80
CA GLN A 118 -5.24 15.37 -6.87
C GLN A 118 -4.26 16.56 -6.98
N ASN A 119 -2.95 16.31 -6.99
CA ASN A 119 -1.89 17.31 -6.96
C ASN A 119 -0.90 17.20 -8.16
N PRO A 120 -1.37 17.09 -9.42
CA PRO A 120 -0.51 16.70 -10.56
C PRO A 120 0.68 17.62 -10.76
N ASP A 121 0.51 18.92 -10.50
CA ASP A 121 1.58 19.91 -10.62
C ASP A 121 2.78 19.58 -9.72
N LYS A 122 2.55 19.16 -8.46
CA LYS A 122 3.62 18.75 -7.55
C LYS A 122 4.35 17.50 -8.04
N VAL A 123 3.57 16.51 -8.50
CA VAL A 123 4.12 15.24 -9.00
C VAL A 123 4.97 15.46 -10.26
N LEU A 124 4.56 16.37 -11.13
CA LEU A 124 5.25 16.67 -12.40
C LEU A 124 6.37 17.70 -12.25
N ASP A 125 6.48 18.40 -11.12
CA ASP A 125 7.51 19.41 -10.89
C ASP A 125 8.91 18.77 -10.77
N PRO A 126 9.85 19.06 -11.69
CA PRO A 126 11.20 18.48 -11.65
C PRO A 126 12.06 18.98 -10.47
N SER A 127 11.64 20.06 -9.78
CA SER A 127 12.33 20.58 -8.60
C SER A 127 11.99 19.81 -7.32
N VAL A 128 10.90 19.03 -7.31
CA VAL A 128 10.48 18.20 -6.18
C VAL A 128 11.24 16.87 -6.21
N PRO A 129 12.00 16.52 -5.15
CA PRO A 129 12.68 15.22 -5.06
C PRO A 129 11.70 14.05 -5.20
N MET A 130 12.11 12.96 -5.85
CA MET A 130 11.25 11.81 -6.14
C MET A 130 10.47 11.31 -4.91
N ARG A 131 11.18 11.07 -3.80
CA ARG A 131 10.58 10.67 -2.51
C ARG A 131 9.47 11.57 -2.00
N GLU A 132 9.53 12.87 -2.31
CA GLU A 132 8.58 13.87 -1.83
C GLU A 132 7.40 14.10 -2.77
N LYS A 133 7.45 13.54 -4.00
CA LYS A 133 6.40 13.75 -5.01
C LYS A 133 5.04 13.24 -4.53
N THR A 134 5.01 12.13 -3.80
CA THR A 134 3.76 11.55 -3.24
C THR A 134 3.46 12.05 -1.83
N TRP A 135 4.44 12.48 -1.05
CA TRP A 135 4.17 12.95 0.32
C TRP A 135 3.28 14.19 0.32
N GLY A 136 2.26 14.23 1.17
CA GLY A 136 1.31 15.35 1.23
C GLY A 136 0.37 15.45 0.02
N THR A 137 0.28 14.44 -0.85
CA THR A 137 -0.73 14.38 -1.92
C THR A 137 -1.97 13.62 -1.48
N VAL A 138 -3.05 13.75 -2.27
CA VAL A 138 -4.30 13.02 -2.05
C VAL A 138 -4.63 12.18 -3.27
N HIS A 139 -4.98 10.91 -3.07
CA HIS A 139 -5.45 10.03 -4.13
C HIS A 139 -6.91 9.66 -3.86
N HIS A 140 -7.76 9.80 -4.88
CA HIS A 140 -9.10 9.23 -4.89
C HIS A 140 -9.02 7.88 -5.59
N VAL A 141 -9.42 6.82 -4.90
CA VAL A 141 -9.21 5.44 -5.34
C VAL A 141 -10.54 4.69 -5.35
N LEU A 142 -10.71 3.82 -6.33
CA LEU A 142 -11.75 2.80 -6.37
C LEU A 142 -11.09 1.44 -6.57
N GLU A 143 -11.29 0.54 -5.62
CA GLU A 143 -10.70 -0.80 -5.61
C GLU A 143 -11.59 -1.81 -4.89
N ASP A 144 -11.37 -3.10 -5.16
CA ASP A 144 -12.07 -4.20 -4.50
C ASP A 144 -11.10 -5.01 -3.63
N ILE A 145 -11.23 -4.88 -2.32
CA ILE A 145 -10.44 -5.64 -1.33
C ILE A 145 -11.10 -6.96 -0.91
N GLY A 146 -12.01 -7.48 -1.73
CA GLY A 146 -12.75 -8.74 -1.54
C GLY A 146 -14.22 -8.58 -1.14
N GLY A 147 -14.67 -7.34 -0.91
CA GLY A 147 -16.04 -7.00 -0.52
C GLY A 147 -16.91 -6.46 -1.65
N GLY A 148 -16.35 -6.32 -2.86
CA GLY A 148 -16.87 -5.49 -3.93
C GLY A 148 -16.13 -4.15 -4.02
N PRO A 149 -16.26 -3.42 -5.14
CA PRO A 149 -15.59 -2.13 -5.31
C PRO A 149 -16.03 -1.10 -4.27
N ASP A 150 -15.07 -0.45 -3.62
CA ASP A 150 -15.28 0.58 -2.61
C ASP A 150 -14.42 1.82 -2.89
N GLU A 151 -14.98 3.00 -2.61
CA GLU A 151 -14.28 4.27 -2.80
C GLU A 151 -13.53 4.67 -1.54
N LEU A 152 -12.27 5.07 -1.71
CA LEU A 152 -11.44 5.56 -0.62
C LEU A 152 -10.61 6.78 -1.04
N ILE A 153 -10.27 7.59 -0.04
CA ILE A 153 -9.38 8.72 -0.13
C ILE A 153 -8.12 8.35 0.65
N LEU A 154 -6.98 8.30 -0.04
CA LEU A 154 -5.67 8.16 0.58
C LEU A 154 -5.02 9.52 0.65
N ASN A 155 -4.90 10.06 1.87
CA ASN A 155 -4.10 11.25 2.10
C ASN A 155 -2.68 10.79 2.44
N PHE A 156 -1.77 10.87 1.48
CA PHE A 156 -0.37 10.58 1.73
C PHE A 156 0.22 11.67 2.64
N ARG A 157 1.03 11.25 3.61
CA ARG A 157 1.58 12.11 4.65
C ARG A 157 3.08 12.00 4.71
N TYR A 158 3.72 13.07 5.17
CA TYR A 158 5.11 12.97 5.57
C TYR A 158 5.22 11.99 6.76
N PRO A 159 6.27 11.16 6.84
CA PRO A 159 6.43 10.20 7.92
C PRO A 159 6.27 10.80 9.32
N HIS A 160 6.82 11.99 9.58
CA HIS A 160 6.69 12.64 10.90
C HIS A 160 5.25 13.03 11.26
N GLU A 161 4.38 13.32 10.29
CA GLU A 161 2.96 13.65 10.54
C GLU A 161 2.17 12.45 11.08
N LEU A 162 2.61 11.23 10.76
CA LEU A 162 2.05 10.00 11.34
C LEU A 162 2.85 9.51 12.56
N GLY A 163 3.79 10.30 13.04
CA GLY A 163 4.59 10.03 14.23
C GLY A 163 5.71 9.01 14.05
N TYR A 164 6.28 8.92 12.84
CA TYR A 164 7.56 8.24 12.60
C TYR A 164 8.74 9.17 12.84
N ASP A 165 9.87 8.62 13.29
CA ASP A 165 11.17 9.29 13.29
C ASP A 165 11.68 9.41 11.84
N GLU A 166 11.33 10.51 11.18
CA GLU A 166 11.69 10.78 9.78
C GLU A 166 13.22 10.81 9.55
N SER A 167 14.03 11.01 10.59
CA SER A 167 15.50 10.95 10.48
C SER A 167 16.02 9.55 10.10
N LYS A 168 15.18 8.51 10.23
CA LYS A 168 15.48 7.14 9.80
C LYS A 168 15.21 6.90 8.31
N VAL A 169 14.43 7.76 7.66
CA VAL A 169 14.04 7.60 6.25
C VAL A 169 15.16 8.09 5.33
N GLY A 170 15.52 7.27 4.33
CA GLY A 170 16.73 7.46 3.53
C GLY A 170 18.00 6.90 4.16
N THR A 171 17.88 6.08 5.21
CA THR A 171 19.00 5.38 5.86
C THR A 171 18.89 3.87 5.66
N PRO A 172 19.90 3.06 6.02
CA PRO A 172 19.79 1.59 5.95
C PRO A 172 18.63 1.00 6.76
N ALA A 173 18.11 1.71 7.76
CA ALA A 173 16.95 1.26 8.53
C ALA A 173 15.63 1.37 7.72
N CYS A 174 15.55 2.30 6.78
CA CYS A 174 14.39 2.58 5.95
C CYS A 174 14.83 3.40 4.73
N ALA A 175 14.97 2.76 3.58
CA ALA A 175 15.41 3.43 2.36
C ALA A 175 14.36 4.45 1.88
N THR A 176 13.08 4.07 1.94
CA THR A 176 11.96 4.98 1.67
C THR A 176 10.69 4.49 2.36
N MET A 177 9.68 5.36 2.46
CA MET A 177 8.42 5.04 3.15
C MET A 177 7.23 5.77 2.52
N MET A 178 6.15 5.03 2.24
CA MET A 178 4.87 5.60 1.83
C MET A 178 3.86 5.44 2.97
N CYS A 179 3.33 6.57 3.43
CA CYS A 179 2.47 6.67 4.58
C CYS A 179 1.17 7.35 4.18
N ALA A 180 0.02 6.79 4.53
CA ALA A 180 -1.26 7.41 4.22
C ALA A 180 -2.27 7.29 5.36
N ASN A 181 -3.08 8.34 5.50
CA ASN A 181 -4.34 8.31 6.22
C ASN A 181 -5.47 8.00 5.24
N GLY A 182 -5.90 6.73 5.21
CA GLY A 182 -6.98 6.24 4.37
C GLY A 182 -8.34 6.35 5.07
N HIS A 183 -9.35 6.78 4.33
CA HIS A 183 -10.74 6.82 4.79
C HIS A 183 -11.70 6.81 3.59
N GLY A 184 -12.97 6.44 3.77
CA GLY A 184 -13.96 6.64 2.70
C GLY A 184 -14.31 8.10 2.47
N PRO A 185 -15.02 8.41 1.38
CA PRO A 185 -15.28 9.80 0.95
C PRO A 185 -16.11 10.61 1.95
N VAL A 186 -16.91 9.93 2.78
CA VAL A 186 -17.70 10.53 3.87
C VAL A 186 -17.63 9.67 5.13
N PRO A 187 -17.88 10.24 6.32
CA PRO A 187 -17.90 9.47 7.56
C PRO A 187 -18.84 8.25 7.49
N GLY A 188 -18.32 7.08 7.86
CA GLY A 188 -19.07 5.82 7.86
C GLY A 188 -19.06 5.05 6.53
N GLN A 189 -18.40 5.59 5.50
CA GLN A 189 -18.08 4.84 4.27
C GLN A 189 -16.58 4.50 4.25
N GLY A 190 -16.23 3.44 3.51
CA GLY A 190 -14.86 2.98 3.38
C GLY A 190 -14.24 2.43 4.67
N VAL A 191 -13.09 1.77 4.51
CA VAL A 191 -12.27 1.32 5.64
C VAL A 191 -11.32 2.45 6.03
N ALA A 192 -11.49 3.00 7.24
CA ALA A 192 -10.53 3.95 7.78
C ALA A 192 -9.28 3.20 8.29
N ALA A 193 -8.10 3.59 7.83
CA ALA A 193 -6.85 2.97 8.25
C ALA A 193 -5.66 3.92 8.13
N ILE A 194 -4.72 3.79 9.07
CA ILE A 194 -3.35 4.25 8.85
C ILE A 194 -2.60 3.17 8.08
N MET A 195 -2.07 3.53 6.92
CA MET A 195 -1.28 2.67 6.04
C MET A 195 0.19 3.08 6.09
N THR A 196 1.08 2.09 6.11
CA THR A 196 2.52 2.30 5.96
C THR A 196 3.13 1.21 5.11
N HIS A 197 3.89 1.63 4.11
CA HIS A 197 4.76 0.81 3.28
C HIS A 197 6.20 1.25 3.53
N MET A 198 6.94 0.48 4.32
CA MET A 198 8.35 0.73 4.61
C MET A 198 9.23 -0.11 3.69
N VAL A 199 10.21 0.51 3.04
CA VAL A 199 11.16 -0.16 2.16
C VAL A 199 12.52 -0.26 2.83
N ARG A 200 13.10 -1.45 2.83
CA ARG A 200 14.48 -1.69 3.24
C ARG A 200 15.23 -2.38 2.09
N GLU A 201 16.45 -1.96 1.83
CA GLU A 201 17.31 -2.63 0.85
C GLU A 201 17.78 -3.98 1.40
N ILE A 202 17.79 -4.99 0.52
CA ILE A 202 18.31 -6.34 0.78
C ILE A 202 19.25 -6.72 -0.35
N GLU A 203 19.98 -7.83 -0.21
CA GLU A 203 20.80 -8.33 -1.30
C GLU A 203 19.92 -8.64 -2.53
N GLY A 204 20.25 -8.04 -3.67
CA GLY A 204 19.54 -8.27 -4.93
C GLY A 204 18.22 -7.52 -5.12
N GLY A 205 17.81 -6.63 -4.21
CA GLY A 205 16.59 -5.82 -4.38
C GLY A 205 16.15 -5.09 -3.11
N ILE A 206 14.85 -4.99 -2.89
CA ILE A 206 14.27 -4.46 -1.66
C ILE A 206 13.35 -5.49 -1.00
N GLU A 207 13.09 -5.31 0.29
CA GLU A 207 11.89 -5.83 0.92
C GLU A 207 10.95 -4.67 1.26
N LEU A 208 9.68 -4.87 0.94
CA LEU A 208 8.58 -4.02 1.33
C LEU A 208 7.93 -4.60 2.58
N ARG A 209 7.79 -3.79 3.63
CA ARG A 209 7.12 -4.12 4.89
C ARG A 209 5.89 -3.24 5.04
N SER A 210 4.74 -3.80 4.70
CA SER A 210 3.44 -3.14 4.80
C SER A 210 2.83 -3.33 6.20
N ARG A 211 2.21 -2.29 6.73
CA ARG A 211 1.41 -2.29 7.96
C ARG A 211 0.14 -1.48 7.73
N PHE A 212 -1.00 -2.02 8.17
CA PHE A 212 -2.26 -1.29 8.21
C PHE A 212 -2.85 -1.41 9.61
N TRP A 213 -3.28 -0.27 10.15
CA TRP A 213 -4.00 -0.18 11.42
C TRP A 213 -5.41 0.33 11.12
N ILE A 214 -6.34 -0.61 10.96
CA ILE A 214 -7.73 -0.36 10.59
C ILE A 214 -8.52 0.12 11.81
N GLY A 215 -9.29 1.19 11.66
CA GLY A 215 -10.00 1.85 12.76
C GLY A 215 -9.16 2.93 13.44
N TYR A 216 -7.98 3.25 12.91
CA TYR A 216 -7.20 4.44 13.26
C TYR A 216 -7.25 5.47 12.13
N GLY A 217 -7.02 6.74 12.47
CA GLY A 217 -6.87 7.81 11.50
C GLY A 217 -6.17 9.04 12.08
N LEU A 218 -5.85 9.99 11.20
CA LEU A 218 -5.23 11.26 11.56
C LEU A 218 -6.31 12.33 11.79
N VAL A 219 -6.47 12.79 13.03
CA VAL A 219 -7.42 13.84 13.43
C VAL A 219 -6.64 14.94 14.13
N ASP A 220 -6.78 16.19 13.67
CA ASP A 220 -6.08 17.35 14.23
C ASP A 220 -4.56 17.15 14.42
N GLY A 221 -3.93 16.48 13.45
CA GLY A 221 -2.49 16.19 13.46
C GLY A 221 -2.07 15.08 14.44
N GLN A 222 -3.02 14.33 15.00
CA GLN A 222 -2.75 13.21 15.90
C GLN A 222 -3.34 11.92 15.35
N VAL A 223 -2.56 10.84 15.41
CA VAL A 223 -3.03 9.49 15.08
C VAL A 223 -3.87 9.00 16.25
N VAL A 224 -5.16 8.77 16.02
CA VAL A 224 -6.14 8.39 17.05
C VAL A 224 -6.95 7.18 16.64
N LYS A 225 -7.43 6.41 17.63
CA LYS A 225 -8.43 5.37 17.43
C LYS A 225 -9.77 6.04 17.10
N LEU A 226 -10.35 5.69 15.97
CA LEU A 226 -11.64 6.19 15.50
C LEU A 226 -12.82 5.34 15.98
N LEU A 227 -12.57 4.07 16.30
CA LEU A 227 -13.59 3.16 16.80
C LEU A 227 -14.01 3.54 18.23
N PRO A 228 -15.31 3.65 18.54
CA PRO A 228 -15.78 3.75 19.90
C PRO A 228 -15.36 2.54 20.75
N ASP A 229 -15.28 2.72 22.06
CA ASP A 229 -14.98 1.62 22.97
C ASP A 229 -16.07 0.54 22.94
N GLY A 230 -15.64 -0.72 22.97
CA GLY A 230 -16.52 -1.88 22.83
C GLY A 230 -16.94 -2.21 21.39
N VAL A 231 -16.60 -1.36 20.41
CA VAL A 231 -16.84 -1.63 18.97
C VAL A 231 -15.61 -2.30 18.37
N SER A 232 -15.82 -3.31 17.52
CA SER A 232 -14.76 -3.99 16.79
C SER A 232 -15.02 -3.96 15.28
N VAL A 233 -13.96 -3.89 14.49
CA VAL A 233 -14.06 -4.11 13.04
C VAL A 233 -14.48 -5.54 12.75
N PRO A 234 -15.23 -5.79 11.66
CA PRO A 234 -15.55 -7.15 11.27
C PRO A 234 -14.25 -7.87 10.84
N PRO A 235 -14.01 -9.13 11.28
CA PRO A 235 -12.77 -9.86 10.97
C PRO A 235 -12.46 -10.01 9.47
N VAL A 236 -13.48 -9.96 8.62
CA VAL A 236 -13.33 -9.99 7.16
C VAL A 236 -12.58 -8.77 6.62
N ALA A 237 -12.62 -7.62 7.28
CA ALA A 237 -11.95 -6.41 6.82
C ALA A 237 -10.41 -6.54 6.80
N PRO A 238 -9.72 -6.86 7.93
CA PRO A 238 -8.28 -7.10 7.89
C PRO A 238 -7.90 -8.32 7.04
N MET A 239 -8.76 -9.35 6.96
CA MET A 239 -8.52 -10.52 6.11
C MET A 239 -8.52 -10.18 4.61
N GLY A 240 -9.55 -9.46 4.15
CA GLY A 240 -9.69 -9.06 2.75
C GLY A 240 -8.57 -8.13 2.31
N LEU A 241 -8.28 -7.11 3.13
CA LEU A 241 -7.17 -6.19 2.86
C LEU A 241 -5.81 -6.91 2.88
N PHE A 242 -5.62 -7.90 3.75
CA PHE A 242 -4.40 -8.71 3.74
C PHE A 242 -4.29 -9.54 2.45
N ALA A 243 -5.35 -10.23 2.04
CA ALA A 243 -5.38 -10.99 0.80
C ALA A 243 -5.09 -10.11 -0.43
N HIS A 244 -5.71 -8.93 -0.50
CA HIS A 244 -5.45 -7.92 -1.52
C HIS A 244 -3.98 -7.48 -1.53
N ASN A 245 -3.43 -7.14 -0.35
CA ASN A 245 -2.05 -6.69 -0.22
C ASN A 245 -0.99 -7.75 -0.61
N LEU A 246 -1.30 -9.04 -0.37
CA LEU A 246 -0.46 -10.14 -0.84
C LEU A 246 -0.41 -10.21 -2.37
N LYS A 247 -1.56 -9.98 -3.03
CA LYS A 247 -1.73 -10.07 -4.48
C LYS A 247 -1.07 -8.90 -5.21
N GLU A 248 -1.45 -7.67 -4.84
CA GLU A 248 -1.03 -6.45 -5.54
C GLU A 248 0.50 -6.28 -5.49
N PHE A 249 1.13 -6.46 -4.32
CA PHE A 249 2.56 -6.21 -4.17
C PHE A 249 3.42 -7.36 -4.69
N GLY A 250 2.90 -8.59 -4.66
CA GLY A 250 3.52 -9.71 -5.37
C GLY A 250 3.54 -9.48 -6.89
N HIS A 251 2.48 -8.89 -7.44
CA HIS A 251 2.45 -8.55 -8.86
C HIS A 251 3.35 -7.35 -9.20
N LEU A 252 3.28 -6.28 -8.41
CA LEU A 252 4.14 -5.11 -8.59
C LEU A 252 5.62 -5.48 -8.57
N ALA A 253 6.04 -6.34 -7.64
CA ALA A 253 7.41 -6.84 -7.55
C ALA A 253 7.90 -7.46 -8.88
N ALA A 254 7.02 -8.16 -9.59
CA ALA A 254 7.35 -8.83 -10.83
C ALA A 254 7.44 -7.88 -12.03
N ILE A 255 6.61 -6.83 -12.07
CA ILE A 255 6.52 -5.94 -13.24
C ILE A 255 7.38 -4.67 -13.10
N LEU A 256 7.61 -4.19 -11.88
CA LEU A 256 8.17 -2.86 -11.62
C LEU A 256 9.56 -2.62 -12.24
N PRO A 257 10.53 -3.56 -12.21
CA PRO A 257 11.85 -3.30 -12.82
C PRO A 257 11.76 -3.02 -14.32
N SER A 258 11.00 -3.84 -15.06
CA SER A 258 10.81 -3.69 -16.51
C SER A 258 9.97 -2.46 -16.84
N LEU A 259 8.90 -2.25 -16.08
CA LEU A 259 8.01 -1.10 -16.26
C LEU A 259 8.77 0.21 -16.05
N TYR A 260 9.54 0.32 -14.96
CA TYR A 260 10.36 1.50 -14.68
C TYR A 260 11.36 1.75 -15.81
N ALA A 261 12.06 0.71 -16.29
CA ALA A 261 13.03 0.85 -17.38
C ALA A 261 12.41 1.41 -18.67
N GLU A 262 11.13 1.12 -18.93
CA GLU A 262 10.42 1.56 -20.14
C GLU A 262 9.70 2.91 -19.98
N GLU A 263 9.19 3.20 -18.78
CA GLU A 263 8.24 4.29 -18.54
C GLU A 263 8.75 5.40 -17.60
N LYS A 264 9.94 5.28 -16.99
CA LYS A 264 10.45 6.28 -16.02
C LYS A 264 10.50 7.72 -16.53
N ASP A 265 10.64 7.90 -17.84
CA ASP A 265 10.72 9.21 -18.49
C ASP A 265 9.38 9.63 -19.15
N ARG A 266 8.29 8.85 -18.97
CA ARG A 266 6.96 9.04 -19.57
C ARG A 266 5.91 9.36 -18.49
N TRP A 267 5.87 10.63 -18.09
CA TRP A 267 4.97 11.14 -17.05
C TRP A 267 3.53 11.32 -17.50
#